data_AF-Q17CC4-F1
#
_entry.id   AF-Q17CC4-F1
#
_cell.length_a   1.000
_cell.length_b   1.000
_cell.length_c   1.000
_cell.angle_alpha   90.00
_cell.angle_beta   90.00
_cell.angle_gamma   90.00
#
_symmetry.space_group_name_H-M   'P 1'
#
loop_
_entity.id
_entity.type
_entity.pdbx_description
1 polymer ?
#
loop_
_entity_poly.entity_id
_entity_poly.type
_entity_poly.pdbx_seq_one_letter_code
_entity_poly.pdbx_strand_id
1 'polypeptide(L)' 'MVVGRKGRPMLLMGGHAFFRNNTHKSKTYWLCAKSRSLKCRARIITLDGSAGLILKNQIHNHPPRERPT' A
#
# COMPACT_ATOMS: atom_id res chain seq x y z
N MET A 1 2.34 -6.14 -8.07
CA MET A 1 1.26 -5.13 -8.01
C MET A 1 -0.01 -5.78 -8.54
N VAL A 2 -1.17 -5.48 -7.94
CA VAL A 2 -2.47 -6.02 -8.35
C VAL A 2 -3.32 -4.88 -8.89
N VAL A 3 -4.05 -5.10 -9.97
CA VAL A 3 -5.01 -4.12 -10.49
C VAL A 3 -6.29 -4.23 -9.67
N GLY A 4 -6.68 -3.17 -8.95
CA GLY A 4 -7.93 -3.17 -8.19
C GLY A 4 -9.16 -3.08 -9.09
N ARG A 5 -10.37 -3.28 -8.54
CA ARG A 5 -11.68 -3.26 -9.24
C ARG A 5 -11.99 -2.01 -10.09
N LYS A 6 -11.19 -0.93 -9.99
CA LYS A 6 -11.35 0.32 -10.76
C LYS A 6 -10.15 0.62 -11.67
N GLY A 7 -9.35 -0.38 -12.03
CA GLY A 7 -8.14 -0.21 -12.86
C GLY A 7 -6.98 0.50 -12.14
N ARG A 8 -7.14 0.88 -10.87
CA ARG A 8 -6.09 1.57 -10.11
C ARG A 8 -5.08 0.57 -9.55
N PRO A 9 -3.77 0.82 -9.69
CA PRO A 9 -2.74 -0.06 -9.15
C PRO A 9 -2.82 -0.10 -7.62
N MET A 10 -2.75 -1.31 -7.08
CA MET A 10 -2.76 -1.61 -5.65
C MET A 10 -1.56 -2.50 -5.31
N LEU A 11 -0.99 -2.29 -4.14
CA LEU A 11 0.04 -3.15 -3.58
C LEU A 11 -0.58 -3.98 -2.46
N LEU A 12 -0.37 -5.30 -2.51
CA LEU A 12 -0.82 -6.23 -1.47
C LEU A 12 0.41 -6.70 -0.69
N MET A 13 0.42 -6.50 0.63
CA MET A 13 1.53 -6.91 1.50
C MET A 13 0.97 -7.32 2.85
N GLY A 14 1.33 -8.53 3.31
CA GLY A 14 0.85 -9.07 4.59
C GLY A 14 -0.67 -9.16 4.71
N GLY A 15 -1.40 -9.36 3.59
CA GLY A 15 -2.87 -9.36 3.57
C GLY A 15 -3.50 -7.96 3.69
N HIS A 16 -2.70 -6.89 3.70
CA HIS A 16 -3.20 -5.52 3.66
C HIS A 16 -3.03 -4.92 2.26
N ALA A 17 -4.08 -4.23 1.82
CA ALA A 17 -4.07 -3.48 0.57
C ALA A 17 -3.50 -2.07 0.80
N PHE A 18 -2.70 -1.60 -0.14
CA PHE A 18 -2.15 -0.25 -0.17
C PHE A 18 -2.44 0.40 -1.52
N PHE A 19 -2.83 1.67 -1.49
CA PHE A 19 -3.08 2.47 -2.68
C PHE A 19 -1.96 3.47 -2.88
N ARG A 20 -1.62 3.72 -4.15
CA ARG A 20 -0.66 4.76 -4.51
C ARG A 20 -1.20 6.12 -4.08
N ASN A 21 -0.42 6.82 -3.26
CA ASN A 21 -0.72 8.18 -2.82
C ASN A 21 -0.06 9.22 -3.72
N ASN A 22 1.27 9.10 -3.90
CA ASN A 22 2.00 9.97 -4.82
C ASN A 22 3.27 9.29 -5.29
N THR A 23 3.82 9.75 -6.40
CA THR A 23 5.15 9.37 -6.91
C THR A 23 6.00 10.62 -7.00
N HIS A 24 7.22 10.55 -6.47
CA HIS A 24 8.16 11.66 -6.51
C HIS A 24 9.58 11.13 -6.73
N LYS A 25 10.27 11.66 -7.75
CA LYS A 25 11.54 11.15 -8.25
C LYS A 25 11.39 9.64 -8.54
N SER A 26 12.27 8.81 -8.00
CA SER A 26 12.23 7.35 -8.12
C SER A 26 11.54 6.67 -6.93
N LYS A 27 10.61 7.35 -6.24
CA LYS A 27 9.91 6.80 -5.07
C LYS A 27 8.40 6.87 -5.26
N THR A 28 7.74 5.73 -5.16
CA THR A 28 6.28 5.66 -5.12
C THR A 28 5.82 5.38 -3.70
N TYR A 29 4.96 6.25 -3.18
CA TYR A 29 4.43 6.21 -1.82
C TYR A 29 3.06 5.54 -1.82
N TRP A 30 2.91 4.53 -0.98
CA TRP A 30 1.70 3.73 -0.83
C TRP A 30 1.14 3.88 0.58
N LEU A 31 -0.15 4.17 0.68
CA LEU A 31 -0.87 4.27 1.95
C LEU A 31 -1.76 3.05 2.13
N CYS A 32 -1.89 2.56 3.36
CA CYS A 32 -2.86 1.52 3.65
C CYS A 32 -4.27 1.93 3.19
N ALA A 33 -5.01 0.99 2.61
CA ALA A 33 -6.38 1.20 2.15
C ALA A 33 -7.32 1.70 3.25
N LYS A 34 -7.03 1.39 4.52
CA LYS A 34 -7.80 1.85 5.69
C LYS A 34 -7.24 3.13 6.31
N SER A 35 -6.28 3.81 5.67
CA SER A 35 -5.69 5.04 6.20
C SER A 35 -6.72 6.16 6.35
N ARG A 36 -7.66 6.28 5.40
CA ARG A 36 -8.75 7.27 5.49
C ARG A 36 -9.85 6.85 6.44
N SER A 37 -10.28 5.59 6.39
CA SER A 37 -11.44 5.10 7.15
C SER A 37 -11.13 4.80 8.62
N LEU A 38 -9.95 4.26 8.92
CA LEU A 38 -9.56 3.82 10.26
C LEU A 38 -8.31 4.55 10.78
N LYS A 39 -7.89 5.63 10.12
CA LYS A 39 -6.66 6.39 10.48
C LYS A 39 -5.40 5.51 10.55
N CYS A 40 -5.39 4.37 9.85
CA CYS A 40 -4.24 3.48 9.80
C CYS A 40 -3.01 4.22 9.26
N ARG A 41 -1.88 4.08 9.97
CA ARG A 41 -0.65 4.82 9.69
C ARG A 41 0.37 4.03 8.87
N ALA A 42 0.05 2.79 8.50
CA ALA A 42 0.94 1.94 7.70
C ALA A 42 1.17 2.49 6.29
N ARG A 43 2.44 2.52 5.90
CA ARG A 43 2.92 3.05 4.62
C ARG A 43 4.00 2.18 4.02
N ILE A 44 4.05 2.15 2.71
CA ILE A 44 5.09 1.44 1.94
C ILE A 44 5.67 2.42 0.93
N ILE A 45 6.97 2.37 0.69
CA ILE A 45 7.63 3.15 -0.36
C ILE A 45 8.36 2.16 -1.26
N THR A 46 8.02 2.15 -2.55
CA THR A 46 8.76 1.39 -3.57
C THR A 46 9.73 2.32 -4.27
N LEU A 47 10.91 1.81 -4.62
CA LEU A 47 11.89 2.53 -5.42
C LEU A 47 11.77 2.11 -6.89
N ASP A 48 11.60 3.05 -7.80
CA ASP A 48 11.54 2.75 -9.24
C ASP A 48 12.96 2.44 -9.74
N GLY A 49 13.11 1.38 -10.54
CA GLY A 49 14.42 0.94 -11.06
C GLY A 49 15.28 0.13 -10.08
N SER A 50 14.77 -0.19 -8.88
CA SER A 50 15.43 -1.08 -7.93
C SER A 50 14.40 -1.97 -7.24
N ALA A 51 14.72 -3.21 -6.92
CA ALA A 51 13.81 -4.11 -6.20
C ALA A 51 13.60 -3.73 -4.71
N GLY A 52 13.89 -2.48 -4.34
CA GLY A 52 13.90 -2.00 -2.96
C GLY A 52 12.52 -1.59 -2.46
N LEU A 53 12.21 -2.02 -1.23
CA LEU A 53 11.00 -1.69 -0.49
C LEU A 53 11.35 -1.08 0.86
N ILE A 54 10.74 0.06 1.20
CA ILE A 54 10.87 0.67 2.53
C ILE A 54 9.51 0.60 3.21
N LEU A 55 9.47 -0.11 4.35
CA LEU A 55 8.29 -0.26 5.19
C LEU A 55 8.28 0.81 6.29
N LYS A 56 7.15 1.51 6.48
CA LYS A 56 6.97 2.51 7.55
C LYS A 56 5.69 2.26 8.33
N ASN A 57 5.76 2.30 9.65
CA ASN A 57 4.61 2.16 10.55
C ASN A 57 3.76 0.90 10.28
N GLN A 58 4.38 -0.27 10.12
CA GLN A 58 3.70 -1.51 9.71
C GLN A 58 2.73 -2.10 10.76
N ILE A 59 2.54 -1.42 11.89
CA ILE A 59 1.52 -1.79 12.87
C ILE A 59 0.16 -1.31 12.34
N HIS A 60 -0.67 -2.28 11.94
CA HIS A 60 -2.04 -2.04 11.53
C HIS A 60 -2.97 -2.06 12.74
N ASN A 61 -3.94 -1.15 12.76
CA ASN A 61 -4.98 -1.05 13.78
C ASN A 61 -6.29 -1.72 13.33
N HIS A 62 -6.20 -2.66 12.38
CA HIS A 62 -7.33 -3.33 11.79
C HIS A 62 -6.86 -4.69 11.23
N PRO A 63 -7.77 -5.67 11.08
CA PRO A 63 -7.42 -6.95 10.50
C PRO A 63 -7.01 -6.85 9.02
N PRO A 64 -6.28 -7.84 8.50
CA PRO A 64 -6.02 -7.99 7.06
C PRO A 64 -7.30 -7.96 6.25
N ARG A 65 -7.22 -7.45 5.03
CA ARG A 65 -8.35 -7.49 4.09
C ARG A 65 -8.33 -8.87 3.45
N GLU A 66 -9.34 -9.68 3.76
CA GLU A 66 -9.54 -10.97 3.11
C GLU A 66 -9.50 -10.80 1.58
N ARG A 67 -8.86 -11.77 0.90
CA ARG A 67 -8.68 -11.76 -0.55
C ARG A 67 -10.04 -11.49 -1.22
N PRO A 68 -10.12 -10.61 -2.24
CA PRO A 68 -11.22 -10.74 -3.17
C PRO A 68 -11.01 -12.09 -3.88
N THR A 69 -11.92 -13.03 -3.64
CA THR A 69 -12.14 -14.17 -4.54
C THR A 69 -12.40 -13.69 -5.96
#